data_AF-A0A2Z7A5S0-F1
#
_entry.id   AF-A0A2Z7A5S0-F1
#
_cell.length_a   1.000
_cell.length_b   1.000
_cell.length_c   1.000
_cell.angle_alpha   90.00
_cell.angle_beta   90.00
_cell.angle_gamma   90.00
#
_symmetry.space_group_name_H-M   'P 1'
#
loop_
_entity.id
_entity.type
_entity.pdbx_description
1 polymer ?
#
loop_
_entity_poly.entity_id
_entity_poly.type
_entity_poly.pdbx_seq_one_letter_code
_entity_poly.pdbx_strand_id
1 'polypeptide(L)'
;MSGGKPYAEDSWRSIKIGDKNFMSLGGCNRCQMINMTAKGGTVHRSNEPLATIASYRRLKGKIYFGILLRLDDDIQQDVWLSAGQEIFANTD
;
A
#
# COMPACT_ATOMS: atom_id res chain seq x y z
N MET A 1 -9.30 -3.34 -4.48
CA MET A 1 -9.10 -2.40 -5.60
C MET A 1 -8.75 -3.21 -6.84
N SER A 2 -9.41 -2.93 -7.95
CA SER A 2 -9.12 -3.49 -9.27
C SER A 2 -9.43 -2.42 -10.32
N GLY A 3 -8.81 -2.49 -11.49
CA GLY A 3 -9.09 -1.55 -12.60
C GLY A 3 -8.46 -0.15 -12.51
N GLY A 4 -7.62 0.12 -11.49
CA GLY A 4 -6.86 1.37 -11.39
C GLY A 4 -5.66 1.43 -12.33
N LYS A 5 -5.17 2.65 -12.63
CA LYS A 5 -3.89 2.84 -13.31
C LYS A 5 -2.75 2.31 -12.41
N PRO A 6 -1.64 1.81 -12.98
CA PRO A 6 -0.47 1.46 -12.20
C PRO A 6 -0.06 2.62 -11.30
N TYR A 7 0.08 2.34 -10.00
CA TYR A 7 0.53 3.31 -9.00
C TYR A 7 -0.38 4.54 -8.82
N ALA A 8 -1.66 4.44 -9.19
CA ALA A 8 -2.63 5.51 -8.95
C ALA A 8 -2.62 5.97 -7.48
N GLU A 9 -2.32 5.04 -6.57
CA GLU A 9 -2.24 5.27 -5.14
C GLU A 9 -1.22 6.31 -4.70
N ASP A 10 -0.15 6.53 -5.47
CA ASP A 10 0.88 7.50 -5.12
C ASP A 10 0.36 8.94 -5.05
N SER A 11 -0.73 9.22 -5.77
CA SER A 11 -1.34 10.55 -5.86
C SER A 11 -2.45 10.80 -4.83
N TRP A 12 -2.85 9.77 -4.08
CA TRP A 12 -3.97 9.87 -3.16
C TRP A 12 -3.58 10.59 -1.88
N ARG A 13 -4.32 11.65 -1.53
CA ARG A 13 -4.21 12.36 -0.24
C ARG A 13 -5.17 11.79 0.79
N SER A 14 -6.39 11.48 0.38
CA SER A 14 -7.37 10.79 1.21
C SER A 14 -8.16 9.79 0.39
N ILE A 15 -8.71 8.78 1.07
CA ILE A 15 -9.53 7.72 0.50
C ILE A 15 -10.73 7.51 1.40
N LYS A 16 -11.90 7.35 0.78
CA LYS A 16 -13.09 6.84 1.43
C LYS A 16 -13.38 5.41 0.94
N ILE A 17 -13.53 4.47 1.87
CA ILE A 17 -13.92 3.08 1.58
C ILE A 17 -15.25 2.80 2.28
N GLY A 18 -16.32 2.60 1.49
CA GLY A 18 -17.67 2.63 2.05
C GLY A 18 -17.94 3.98 2.73
N ASP A 19 -18.15 3.98 4.04
CA ASP A 19 -18.40 5.21 4.83
C ASP A 19 -17.19 5.73 5.60
N LYS A 20 -16.01 5.11 5.41
CA LYS A 20 -14.86 5.24 6.32
C LYS A 20 -13.78 6.08 5.65
N ASN A 21 -13.26 7.09 6.34
CA ASN A 21 -12.26 8.00 5.80
C ASN A 21 -10.84 7.61 6.23
N PHE A 22 -9.93 7.62 5.26
CA PHE A 22 -8.52 7.35 5.45
C PHE A 22 -7.68 8.49 4.88
N MET A 23 -6.62 8.87 5.60
CA MET A 23 -5.63 9.82 5.14
C MET A 23 -4.34 9.10 4.73
N SER A 24 -3.76 9.53 3.62
CA SER A 24 -2.46 9.04 3.15
C SER A 24 -1.33 9.62 3.98
N LEU A 25 -0.48 8.76 4.52
CA LEU A 25 0.77 9.13 5.19
C LEU A 25 1.96 9.13 4.21
N GLY A 26 1.70 8.90 2.92
CA GLY A 26 2.70 8.84 1.86
C GLY A 26 3.19 7.42 1.55
N GLY A 27 4.22 7.34 0.70
CA GLY A 27 4.72 6.08 0.15
C GLY A 27 5.34 5.15 1.19
N CYS A 28 5.03 3.86 1.08
CA CYS A 28 5.61 2.79 1.87
C CYS A 28 7.00 2.43 1.34
N ASN A 29 8.04 2.65 2.15
CA ASN A 29 9.39 2.22 1.84
C ASN A 29 9.53 0.71 2.06
N ARG A 30 9.92 -0.04 1.02
CA ARG A 30 10.09 -1.49 1.10
C ARG A 30 11.51 -1.86 1.46
N CYS A 31 11.62 -2.84 2.36
CA CYS A 31 12.87 -3.49 2.73
C CYS A 31 12.94 -4.90 2.14
N GLN A 32 14.04 -5.62 2.43
CA GLN A 32 14.31 -6.99 1.96
C GLN A 32 13.23 -8.03 2.34
N MET A 33 12.33 -7.71 3.27
CA MET A 33 11.24 -8.60 3.69
C MET A 33 10.37 -9.09 2.53
N ILE A 34 10.15 -8.26 1.50
CA ILE A 34 9.32 -8.66 0.36
C ILE A 34 9.97 -9.72 -0.54
N ASN A 35 11.26 -10.00 -0.35
CA ASN A 35 12.00 -11.01 -1.09
C ASN A 35 12.02 -12.39 -0.42
N MET A 36 11.34 -12.51 0.73
CA MET A 36 11.32 -13.74 1.53
C MET A 36 10.06 -14.53 1.18
N THR A 37 10.23 -15.79 0.76
CA THR A 37 9.11 -16.70 0.48
C THR A 37 9.24 -17.94 1.35
N ALA A 38 8.16 -18.32 2.04
CA ALA A 38 8.09 -19.56 2.79
C ALA A 38 7.48 -20.66 1.90
N LYS A 39 8.22 -21.74 1.66
CA LYS A 39 7.72 -22.93 0.95
C LYS A 39 8.09 -24.17 1.74
N GLY A 40 7.09 -24.97 2.11
CA GLY A 40 7.30 -26.21 2.86
C GLY A 40 8.04 -26.03 4.19
N GLY A 41 7.76 -24.94 4.93
CA GLY A 41 8.41 -24.65 6.23
C GLY A 41 9.84 -24.09 6.14
N THR A 42 10.42 -23.99 4.93
CA THR A 42 11.73 -23.37 4.72
C THR A 42 11.57 -21.96 4.16
N VAL A 43 12.39 -21.03 4.65
CA VAL A 43 12.44 -19.65 4.15
C VAL A 43 13.48 -19.54 3.05
N HIS A 44 13.03 -19.20 1.85
CA HIS A 44 13.89 -18.88 0.73
C HIS A 44 14.07 -17.37 0.63
N ARG A 45 15.33 -16.93 0.48
CA ARG A 45 15.68 -15.53 0.27
C ARG A 45 16.12 -15.34 -1.17
N SER A 46 15.65 -14.28 -1.80
CA SER A 46 16.14 -13.83 -3.10
C SER A 46 16.41 -12.33 -3.09
N ASN A 47 16.87 -11.77 -4.21
CA ASN A 47 16.97 -10.32 -4.39
C ASN A 47 15.71 -9.71 -5.02
N GLU A 48 14.78 -10.54 -5.48
CA GLU A 48 13.53 -10.15 -6.14
C GLU A 48 12.34 -10.31 -5.19
N PRO A 49 11.30 -9.45 -5.30
CA PRO A 49 11.09 -8.41 -6.33
C PRO A 49 11.74 -7.05 -6.03
N LEU A 50 12.44 -6.89 -4.91
CA LEU A 50 12.96 -5.58 -4.48
C LEU A 50 13.96 -4.99 -5.47
N ALA A 51 14.84 -5.80 -6.07
CA ALA A 51 15.79 -5.34 -7.07
C ALA A 51 15.09 -4.77 -8.32
N THR A 52 14.05 -5.45 -8.82
CA THR A 52 13.22 -4.94 -9.91
C THR A 52 12.57 -3.60 -9.54
N ILE A 53 11.90 -3.50 -8.39
CA ILE A 53 11.24 -2.24 -7.96
C ILE A 53 12.29 -1.12 -7.78
N ALA A 54 13.46 -1.45 -7.24
CA ALA A 54 14.55 -0.49 -7.04
C ALA A 54 15.06 0.12 -8.35
N SER A 55 14.94 -0.57 -9.48
CA SER A 55 15.44 -0.10 -10.78
C SER A 55 14.66 1.11 -11.32
N TYR A 56 13.38 1.27 -10.96
CA TYR A 56 12.53 2.34 -11.49
C TYR A 56 11.78 3.17 -10.42
N ARG A 57 11.76 2.74 -9.15
CA ARG A 57 11.05 3.45 -8.04
C ARG A 57 11.96 3.94 -6.92
N ARG A 58 13.27 3.93 -7.10
CA ARG A 58 14.20 4.44 -6.09
C ARG A 58 14.20 5.97 -6.10
N LEU A 59 13.84 6.57 -4.96
CA LEU A 59 13.88 8.01 -4.74
C LEU A 59 14.64 8.31 -3.46
N LYS A 60 15.68 9.15 -3.53
CA LYS A 60 16.53 9.53 -2.37
C LYS A 60 17.01 8.33 -1.54
N GLY A 61 17.39 7.23 -2.21
CA GLY A 61 17.87 6.01 -1.56
C GLY A 61 16.79 5.10 -0.96
N LYS A 62 15.51 5.47 -1.03
CA LYS A 62 14.37 4.68 -0.58
C LYS A 62 13.64 4.06 -1.77
N ILE A 63 13.08 2.87 -1.60
CA ILE A 63 12.37 2.12 -2.65
C ILE A 63 10.89 2.12 -2.28
N TYR A 64 10.09 2.86 -3.03
CA TYR A 64 8.67 3.06 -2.71
C TYR A 64 7.77 2.09 -3.48
N PHE A 65 6.84 1.45 -2.78
CA PHE A 65 5.80 0.62 -3.38
C PHE A 65 4.55 0.56 -2.50
N GLY A 66 3.46 1.13 -2.99
CA GLY A 66 2.21 1.36 -2.24
C GLY A 66 2.30 2.53 -1.27
N ILE A 67 1.18 2.85 -0.63
CA ILE A 67 1.06 3.93 0.36
C ILE A 67 0.67 3.40 1.74
N LEU A 68 0.89 4.22 2.76
CA LEU A 68 0.41 3.99 4.12
C LEU A 68 -0.87 4.80 4.35
N LEU A 69 -1.90 4.18 4.90
CA LEU A 69 -3.17 4.82 5.21
C LEU A 69 -3.41 4.84 6.71
N ARG A 70 -3.95 5.94 7.21
CA ARG A 70 -4.41 6.12 8.58
C ARG A 70 -5.92 6.29 8.58
N LEU A 71 -6.63 5.60 9.46
CA LEU A 71 -8.06 5.86 9.70
C LEU A 71 -8.21 7.25 10.35
N ASP A 72 -9.04 8.10 9.76
CA ASP A 72 -9.23 9.50 10.16
C ASP A 72 -10.57 9.74 10.88
N ASP A 73 -11.42 8.71 10.99
CA ASP A 73 -12.68 8.77 11.72
C ASP A 73 -12.49 8.50 13.22
N ASP A 74 -13.34 9.10 14.05
CA ASP A 74 -13.37 8.87 15.50
C ASP A 74 -13.93 7.47 15.78
N ILE A 75 -13.10 6.58 16.33
CA ILE A 75 -13.47 5.17 16.54
C ILE A 75 -14.27 5.06 17.84
N GLN A 76 -15.58 5.29 17.73
CA GLN A 76 -16.50 5.09 18.86
C GLN A 76 -16.96 3.62 19.01
N GLN A 77 -16.82 2.82 17.95
CA GLN A 77 -17.16 1.40 17.89
C GLN A 77 -16.27 0.69 16.87
N ASP A 78 -16.28 -0.65 16.86
CA ASP A 78 -15.54 -1.46 15.89
C ASP A 78 -15.91 -1.08 14.44
N VAL A 79 -14.88 -0.85 13.63
CA VAL A 79 -15.03 -0.45 12.22
C VAL A 79 -14.61 -1.60 11.31
N TRP A 80 -15.50 -1.99 10.41
CA TRP A 80 -15.28 -3.08 9.46
C TRP A 80 -15.22 -2.58 8.02
N LEU A 81 -14.34 -3.20 7.24
CA LEU A 81 -14.28 -3.08 5.78
C LEU A 81 -14.60 -4.43 5.14
N SER A 82 -15.24 -4.39 3.98
CA SER A 82 -15.60 -5.58 3.21
C SER A 82 -15.01 -5.50 1.81
N ALA A 83 -14.54 -6.64 1.29
CA ALA A 83 -14.12 -6.73 -0.10
C ALA A 83 -15.29 -6.37 -1.04
N GLY A 84 -15.00 -5.59 -2.07
CA GLY A 84 -16.01 -5.12 -3.02
C GLY A 84 -16.68 -3.79 -2.66
N GLN A 85 -16.38 -3.20 -1.50
CA GLN A 85 -16.80 -1.83 -1.22
C GLN A 85 -16.21 -0.84 -2.21
N GLU A 86 -17.01 0.16 -2.58
CA GLU A 86 -16.59 1.26 -3.41
C GLU A 86 -15.53 2.11 -2.72
N ILE A 87 -14.65 2.67 -3.54
CA ILE A 87 -13.47 3.42 -3.10
C ILE A 87 -13.48 4.74 -3.86
N PHE A 88 -13.49 5.82 -3.10
CA PHE A 88 -13.38 7.18 -3.63
C PHE A 88 -12.06 7.76 -3.14
N ALA A 89 -11.14 8.01 -4.07
CA ALA A 89 -9.84 8.59 -3.76
C ALA A 89 -9.80 10.07 -4.14
N ASN A 90 -9.29 10.90 -3.25
CA ASN A 90 -9.04 12.31 -3.51
C ASN A 90 -7.55 12.53 -3.84
N THR A 91 -7.29 13.24 -4.92
CA THR A 91 -5.95 13.57 -5.43
C THR A 91 -5.58 15.06 -5.29
N ASP A 92 -6.53 15.91 -4.90
CA ASP A 92 -6.40 17.37 -4.91
C ASP A 92 -5.65 17.94 -3.71
#